data_AF-A0A973AMM9-F1
#
_entry.id   AF-A0A973AMM9-F1
#
_cell.length_a   1.000
_cell.length_b   1.000
_cell.length_c   1.000
_cell.angle_alpha   90.00
_cell.angle_beta   90.00
_cell.angle_gamma   90.00
#
_symmetry.space_group_name_H-M   'P 1'
#
loop_
_entity.id
_entity.type
_entity.pdbx_description
1 polymer ?
#
loop_
_entity_poly.entity_id
_entity_poly.type
_entity_poly.pdbx_seq_one_letter_code
_entity_poly.pdbx_strand_id
1 'polypeptide(L)'
;MLYKRNQVEEALWRLKAGRRGSGPPPPVFRTRVKRLLELDRQGMAESERPPRGFAFIDAMPRGKGADIGFTEINAFCLSAGLDLLDTGYKQSEVVYLLQHIRPLLEKAHAAERRNPAVPNLNLLAEDRPGSPVYVENGIEFADTRLFLLLGRVEMREAYPLHDQSLPLIFAPELVRGLTALTETLHNRVREMIKVHVLELSVMASSLRFRLAETEPRTRGRAA
;
A
#
# COMPACT_ATOMS: atom_id res chain seq x y z
N MET A 1 1.03 13.15 -12.93
CA MET A 1 -0.39 13.21 -13.32
C MET A 1 -1.23 13.28 -12.05
N LEU A 2 -2.30 14.06 -12.04
CA LEU A 2 -3.25 14.13 -10.92
C LEU A 2 -4.55 13.44 -11.33
N TYR A 3 -5.08 12.63 -10.41
CA TYR A 3 -6.31 11.88 -10.55
C TYR A 3 -7.36 12.41 -9.58
N LYS A 4 -8.63 12.37 -9.99
CA LYS A 4 -9.75 12.66 -9.08
C LYS A 4 -9.98 11.49 -8.14
N ARG A 5 -10.59 11.77 -6.99
CA ARG A 5 -10.90 10.75 -5.97
C ARG A 5 -11.69 9.55 -6.54
N ASN A 6 -12.66 9.79 -7.40
CA ASN A 6 -13.47 8.72 -8.00
C ASN A 6 -12.66 7.83 -8.96
N GLN A 7 -11.69 8.39 -9.69
CA GLN A 7 -10.76 7.60 -10.51
C GLN A 7 -9.91 6.68 -9.63
N VAL A 8 -9.38 7.21 -8.52
CA VAL A 8 -8.63 6.42 -7.55
C VAL A 8 -9.51 5.32 -6.93
N GLU A 9 -10.73 5.65 -6.46
CA GLU A 9 -11.66 4.66 -5.92
C GLU A 9 -11.99 3.55 -6.92
N GLU A 10 -12.18 3.90 -8.21
CA GLU A 10 -12.43 2.94 -9.28
C GLU A 10 -11.22 2.05 -9.57
N ALA A 11 -10.03 2.64 -9.71
CA ALA A 11 -8.79 1.90 -9.95
C ALA A 11 -8.48 0.93 -8.80
N LEU A 12 -8.63 1.39 -7.55
CA LEU A 12 -8.43 0.55 -6.36
C LEU A 12 -9.46 -0.57 -6.28
N TRP A 13 -10.74 -0.30 -6.56
CA TRP A 13 -11.76 -1.34 -6.57
C TRP A 13 -11.48 -2.42 -7.62
N ARG A 14 -11.17 -2.01 -8.85
CA ARG A 14 -10.84 -2.94 -9.93
C ARG A 14 -9.61 -3.78 -9.57
N LEU A 15 -8.63 -3.20 -8.87
CA LEU A 15 -7.47 -3.91 -8.36
C LEU A 15 -7.86 -5.01 -7.36
N LYS A 16 -8.62 -4.66 -6.33
CA LYS A 16 -8.99 -5.58 -5.23
C LYS A 16 -10.02 -6.64 -5.64
N ALA A 17 -11.00 -6.27 -6.45
CA ALA A 17 -12.05 -7.19 -6.88
C ALA A 17 -11.60 -8.15 -8.00
N GLY A 18 -10.43 -7.90 -8.61
CA GLY A 18 -9.91 -8.72 -9.70
C GLY A 18 -10.91 -8.86 -10.84
N ARG A 19 -11.12 -10.10 -11.32
CA ARG A 19 -12.09 -10.39 -12.41
C ARG A 19 -13.55 -10.11 -12.04
N ARG A 20 -13.88 -9.96 -10.76
CA ARG A 20 -15.24 -9.66 -10.27
C ARG A 20 -15.56 -8.16 -10.27
N GLY A 21 -14.56 -7.31 -10.54
CA GLY A 21 -14.62 -5.85 -10.40
C GLY A 21 -15.06 -5.07 -11.62
N SER A 22 -15.90 -5.60 -12.52
CA SER A 22 -16.32 -4.89 -13.74
C SER A 22 -17.29 -3.73 -13.48
N GLY A 23 -17.93 -3.71 -12.32
CA GLY A 23 -18.88 -2.67 -11.91
C GLY A 23 -18.25 -1.52 -11.10
N PRO A 24 -19.02 -0.45 -10.83
CA PRO A 24 -18.57 0.66 -10.00
C PRO A 24 -18.23 0.18 -8.57
N PRO A 25 -17.33 0.88 -7.85
CA PRO A 25 -17.00 0.54 -6.47
C PRO A 25 -18.25 0.54 -5.57
N PRO A 26 -18.49 -0.50 -4.76
CA PRO A 26 -19.64 -0.56 -3.88
C PRO A 26 -19.56 0.52 -2.78
N PRO A 27 -20.69 0.98 -2.23
CA PRO A 27 -20.71 2.04 -1.21
C PRO A 27 -19.84 1.75 0.02
N VAL A 28 -19.79 0.48 0.45
CA VAL A 28 -18.97 0.04 1.59
C VAL A 28 -17.47 0.26 1.30
N PHE A 29 -17.02 -0.04 0.08
CA PHE A 29 -15.63 0.18 -0.34
C PHE A 29 -15.28 1.67 -0.34
N ARG A 30 -16.12 2.52 -0.96
CA ARG A 30 -15.92 3.98 -0.94
C ARG A 30 -15.91 4.55 0.46
N THR A 31 -16.71 3.98 1.37
CA THR A 31 -16.74 4.37 2.79
C THR A 31 -15.42 4.03 3.49
N ARG A 32 -14.82 2.87 3.22
CA ARG A 32 -13.49 2.52 3.75
C ARG A 32 -12.42 3.51 3.31
N VAL A 33 -12.37 3.84 2.00
CA VAL A 33 -11.44 4.85 1.47
C VAL A 33 -11.70 6.23 2.10
N LYS A 34 -12.98 6.63 2.20
CA LYS A 34 -13.39 7.89 2.84
C LYS A 34 -12.85 7.99 4.27
N ARG A 35 -13.04 6.95 5.08
CA ARG A 35 -12.64 6.94 6.50
C ARG A 35 -11.12 7.01 6.66
N LEU A 36 -10.35 6.29 5.84
CA LEU A 36 -8.89 6.41 5.84
C LEU A 36 -8.44 7.85 5.55
N LEU A 37 -9.00 8.47 4.52
CA LEU A 37 -8.69 9.86 4.17
C LEU A 37 -9.16 10.87 5.22
N GLU A 38 -10.28 10.61 5.91
CA GLU A 38 -10.75 11.47 7.00
C GLU A 38 -9.85 11.36 8.22
N LEU A 39 -9.46 10.15 8.62
CA LEU A 39 -8.54 9.94 9.73
C LEU A 39 -7.15 10.54 9.45
N ASP A 40 -6.63 10.39 8.23
CA ASP A 40 -5.36 11.00 7.85
C ASP A 40 -5.40 12.53 7.90
N ARG A 41 -6.56 13.14 7.60
CA ARG A 41 -6.77 14.59 7.70
C ARG A 41 -7.05 15.07 9.12
N GLN A 42 -7.76 14.27 9.91
CA GLN A 42 -8.07 14.52 11.32
C GLN A 42 -6.88 14.22 12.24
N GLY A 43 -5.81 13.62 11.69
CA GLY A 43 -4.62 13.19 12.40
C GLY A 43 -3.97 14.30 13.21
N MET A 44 -4.34 14.30 14.49
CA MET A 44 -3.68 14.90 15.64
C MET A 44 -3.59 16.43 15.66
N ALA A 45 -3.70 17.00 16.86
CA ALA A 45 -3.45 18.41 17.10
C ALA A 45 -2.09 18.78 16.47
N GLU A 46 -1.90 20.03 16.05
CA GLU A 46 -0.69 20.45 15.33
C GLU A 46 0.61 20.14 16.11
N SER A 47 0.53 19.99 17.44
CA SER A 47 1.58 19.57 18.36
C SER A 47 1.90 18.06 18.37
N GLU A 48 0.99 17.22 17.89
CA GLU A 48 1.10 15.75 17.86
C GLU A 48 1.20 15.21 16.42
N ARG A 49 1.11 16.08 15.42
CA ARG A 49 1.37 15.67 14.03
C ARG A 49 2.77 15.07 13.96
N PRO A 50 2.92 13.82 13.48
CA PRO A 50 4.24 13.31 13.21
C PRO A 50 4.92 14.27 12.21
N PRO A 51 6.21 14.58 12.38
CA PRO A 51 6.94 15.51 11.50
C PRO A 51 6.96 15.07 10.03
N ARG A 52 6.39 13.89 9.72
CA ARG A 52 6.46 13.17 8.45
C ARG A 52 5.26 13.40 7.51
N GLY A 53 4.27 14.20 7.91
CA GLY A 53 3.15 14.59 7.04
C GLY A 53 2.03 13.55 6.94
N PHE A 54 1.26 13.59 5.85
CA PHE A 54 0.08 12.74 5.63
C PHE A 54 0.46 11.38 5.01
N ALA A 55 -0.36 10.34 5.24
CA ALA A 55 -0.16 9.01 4.62
C ALA A 55 -0.60 8.96 3.16
N PHE A 56 -1.71 9.63 2.81
CA PHE A 56 -2.42 9.39 1.55
C PHE A 56 -2.51 10.60 0.63
N ILE A 57 -2.10 11.79 1.07
CA ILE A 57 -2.14 13.03 0.28
C ILE A 57 -0.84 13.80 0.44
N ASP A 58 -0.46 14.61 -0.54
CA ASP A 58 0.84 15.31 -0.48
C ASP A 58 0.77 16.56 0.42
N ALA A 59 -0.38 17.21 0.48
CA ALA A 59 -0.62 18.38 1.32
C ALA A 59 -2.11 18.53 1.62
N MET A 60 -2.43 19.30 2.66
CA MET A 60 -3.81 19.64 2.96
C MET A 60 -4.39 20.54 1.84
N PRO A 61 -5.59 20.25 1.32
CA PRO A 61 -6.22 21.10 0.32
C PRO A 61 -6.48 22.49 0.90
N ARG A 62 -6.13 23.54 0.16
CA ARG A 62 -6.47 24.91 0.53
C ARG A 62 -7.94 25.16 0.19
N GLY A 63 -8.79 25.22 1.21
CA GLY A 63 -10.20 25.63 1.09
C GLY A 63 -11.24 24.53 1.33
N LYS A 64 -12.47 24.93 1.66
CA LYS A 64 -13.62 24.03 1.76
C LYS A 64 -14.12 23.69 0.35
N GLY A 65 -14.00 22.42 -0.05
CA GLY A 65 -14.56 21.92 -1.32
C GLY A 65 -13.60 21.90 -2.51
N ALA A 66 -12.29 22.14 -2.30
CA ALA A 66 -11.30 21.90 -3.34
C ALA A 66 -11.22 20.41 -3.67
N ASP A 67 -11.32 20.07 -4.96
CA ASP A 67 -11.07 18.71 -5.44
C ASP A 67 -9.61 18.36 -5.14
N ILE A 68 -9.42 17.39 -4.23
CA ILE A 68 -8.09 16.87 -3.90
C ILE A 68 -7.60 16.10 -5.12
N GLY A 69 -6.52 16.57 -5.74
CA GLY A 69 -5.78 15.81 -6.74
C GLY A 69 -4.95 14.73 -6.07
N PHE A 70 -5.05 13.50 -6.56
CA PHE A 70 -4.27 12.36 -6.10
C PHE A 70 -3.19 12.03 -7.11
N THR A 71 -1.96 11.80 -6.64
CA THR A 71 -0.90 11.23 -7.46
C THR A 71 -1.00 9.70 -7.48
N GLU A 72 -0.22 9.05 -8.36
CA GLU A 72 -0.11 7.58 -8.38
C GLU A 72 0.40 7.02 -7.03
N ILE A 73 1.36 7.69 -6.40
CA ILE A 73 1.87 7.30 -5.08
C ILE A 73 0.79 7.42 -3.99
N ASN A 74 -0.07 8.44 -4.06
CA ASN A 74 -1.20 8.54 -3.12
C ASN A 74 -2.15 7.34 -3.24
N ALA A 75 -2.48 6.94 -4.47
CA ALA A 75 -3.29 5.75 -4.72
C ALA A 75 -2.58 4.46 -4.26
N PHE A 76 -1.27 4.36 -4.47
CA PHE A 76 -0.46 3.22 -4.02
C PHE A 76 -0.49 3.09 -2.49
N CYS A 77 -0.28 4.17 -1.75
CA CYS A 77 -0.39 4.20 -0.29
C CYS A 77 -1.82 3.82 0.17
N LEU A 78 -2.86 4.30 -0.51
CA LEU A 78 -4.25 3.91 -0.21
C LEU A 78 -4.48 2.41 -0.44
N SER A 79 -3.93 1.82 -1.50
CA SER A 79 -4.02 0.38 -1.75
C SER A 79 -3.36 -0.44 -0.63
N ALA A 80 -2.16 -0.04 -0.20
CA ALA A 80 -1.48 -0.68 0.93
C ALA A 80 -2.29 -0.53 2.23
N GLY A 81 -2.88 0.65 2.47
CA GLY A 81 -3.77 0.87 3.62
C GLY A 81 -5.02 0.00 3.60
N LEU A 82 -5.62 -0.23 2.42
CA LEU A 82 -6.74 -1.13 2.27
C LEU A 82 -6.35 -2.59 2.57
N ASP A 83 -5.18 -3.05 2.12
CA ASP A 83 -4.68 -4.40 2.44
C ASP A 83 -4.46 -4.57 3.95
N LEU A 84 -3.89 -3.56 4.61
CA LEU A 84 -3.73 -3.60 6.06
C LEU A 84 -5.07 -3.68 6.81
N LEU A 85 -6.09 -2.98 6.32
CA LEU A 85 -7.45 -3.13 6.87
C LEU A 85 -7.99 -4.55 6.63
N ASP A 86 -7.73 -5.14 5.46
CA ASP A 86 -8.18 -6.51 5.15
C ASP A 86 -7.45 -7.57 5.99
N THR A 87 -6.24 -7.27 6.48
CA THR A 87 -5.51 -8.13 7.43
C THR A 87 -5.83 -7.85 8.90
N GLY A 88 -6.78 -6.97 9.19
CA GLY A 88 -7.31 -6.74 10.54
C GLY A 88 -6.67 -5.60 11.33
N TYR A 89 -5.91 -4.71 10.69
CA TYR A 89 -5.48 -3.47 11.34
C TYR A 89 -6.66 -2.53 11.59
N LYS A 90 -6.62 -1.80 12.70
CA LYS A 90 -7.59 -0.71 12.95
C LYS A 90 -7.28 0.46 12.03
N GLN A 91 -8.31 1.24 11.67
CA GLN A 91 -8.13 2.36 10.74
C GLN A 91 -7.11 3.40 11.23
N SER A 92 -7.13 3.74 12.52
CA SER A 92 -6.14 4.64 13.12
C SER A 92 -4.72 4.06 13.08
N GLU A 93 -4.57 2.76 13.31
CA GLU A 93 -3.27 2.05 13.23
C GLU A 93 -2.72 2.08 11.80
N VAL A 94 -3.57 1.89 10.79
CA VAL A 94 -3.18 1.99 9.38
C VAL A 94 -2.69 3.39 9.05
N VAL A 95 -3.44 4.43 9.41
CA VAL A 95 -3.03 5.82 9.16
C VAL A 95 -1.70 6.12 9.84
N TYR A 96 -1.60 5.81 11.13
CA TYR A 96 -0.38 6.01 11.91
C TYR A 96 0.81 5.30 11.27
N LEU A 97 0.68 4.01 10.95
CA LEU A 97 1.75 3.25 10.31
C LEU A 97 2.17 3.87 8.99
N LEU A 98 1.22 4.17 8.11
CA LEU A 98 1.51 4.66 6.77
C LEU A 98 2.12 6.05 6.77
N GLN A 99 1.78 6.93 7.72
CA GLN A 99 2.48 8.20 7.92
C GLN A 99 3.97 7.98 8.25
N HIS A 100 4.29 6.95 9.03
CA HIS A 100 5.67 6.66 9.43
C HIS A 100 6.50 6.00 8.33
N ILE A 101 5.87 5.17 7.50
CA ILE A 101 6.54 4.36 6.47
C ILE A 101 6.37 4.94 5.07
N ARG A 102 5.72 6.09 4.92
CA ARG A 102 5.49 6.73 3.63
C ARG A 102 6.77 6.92 2.80
N PRO A 103 7.90 7.41 3.35
CA PRO A 103 9.14 7.51 2.57
C PRO A 103 9.64 6.15 2.05
N LEU A 104 9.38 5.07 2.80
CA LEU A 104 9.72 3.71 2.39
C LEU A 104 8.84 3.26 1.22
N LEU A 105 7.53 3.56 1.26
CA LEU A 105 6.60 3.28 0.17
C LEU A 105 6.89 4.11 -1.09
N GLU A 106 7.32 5.35 -0.93
CA GLU A 106 7.79 6.20 -2.03
C GLU A 106 9.02 5.61 -2.71
N LYS A 107 9.99 5.13 -1.92
CA LYS A 107 11.16 4.42 -2.44
C LYS A 107 10.76 3.13 -3.17
N ALA A 108 9.82 2.35 -2.61
CA ALA A 108 9.30 1.14 -3.23
C ALA A 108 8.63 1.45 -4.57
N HIS A 109 7.72 2.43 -4.60
CA HIS A 109 7.02 2.87 -5.79
C HIS A 109 7.98 3.37 -6.87
N ALA A 110 9.00 4.15 -6.49
CA ALA A 110 10.02 4.62 -7.41
C ALA A 110 10.87 3.47 -8.00
N ALA A 111 11.20 2.46 -7.18
CA ALA A 111 11.93 1.28 -7.66
C ALA A 111 11.09 0.47 -8.66
N GLU A 112 9.81 0.25 -8.35
CA GLU A 112 8.89 -0.46 -9.25
C GLU A 112 8.61 0.30 -10.54
N ARG A 113 8.65 1.63 -10.53
CA ARG A 113 8.58 2.39 -11.78
C ARG A 113 9.77 2.16 -12.71
N ARG A 114 10.96 1.88 -12.15
CA ARG A 114 12.18 1.61 -12.94
C ARG A 114 12.23 0.18 -13.45
N ASN A 115 11.78 -0.77 -12.64
CA ASN A 115 11.79 -2.19 -12.96
C ASN A 115 10.42 -2.83 -12.68
N PRO A 116 9.38 -2.50 -13.47
CA PRO A 116 8.01 -2.88 -13.15
C PRO A 116 7.81 -4.39 -13.26
N ALA A 117 7.17 -4.97 -12.25
CA ALA A 117 6.64 -6.32 -12.38
C ALA A 117 5.61 -6.40 -13.50
N VAL A 118 5.58 -7.55 -14.19
CA VAL A 118 4.61 -7.85 -15.24
C VAL A 118 3.67 -8.92 -14.69
N PRO A 119 2.44 -8.55 -14.29
CA PRO A 119 1.51 -9.51 -13.70
C PRO A 119 1.23 -10.68 -14.65
N ASN A 120 1.26 -11.90 -14.12
CA ASN A 120 0.99 -13.15 -14.85
C ASN A 120 2.04 -13.50 -15.94
N LEU A 121 3.24 -12.91 -15.90
CA LEU A 121 4.32 -13.26 -16.82
C LEU A 121 5.61 -13.49 -16.04
N ASN A 122 6.24 -14.65 -16.25
CA ASN A 122 7.60 -14.91 -15.80
C ASN A 122 8.55 -14.35 -16.87
N LEU A 123 9.45 -13.44 -16.47
CA LEU A 123 10.45 -12.85 -17.34
C LEU A 123 11.75 -13.64 -17.20
N LEU A 124 12.45 -13.88 -18.31
CA LEU A 124 13.76 -14.54 -18.23
C LEU A 124 14.76 -13.62 -17.54
N ALA A 125 15.78 -14.19 -16.89
CA ALA A 125 16.82 -13.41 -16.22
C ALA A 125 17.51 -12.42 -17.19
N GLU A 126 17.69 -12.83 -18.45
CA GLU A 126 18.27 -12.00 -19.51
C GLU A 126 17.42 -10.78 -19.90
N ASP A 127 16.09 -10.85 -19.75
CA ASP A 127 15.18 -9.75 -20.07
C ASP A 127 15.25 -8.61 -19.05
N ARG A 128 15.75 -8.89 -17.84
CA ARG A 128 15.76 -7.94 -16.70
C ARG A 128 17.08 -8.00 -15.94
N PRO A 129 18.20 -7.63 -16.58
CA PRO A 129 19.52 -7.66 -15.95
C PRO A 129 19.54 -6.82 -14.66
N GLY A 130 20.13 -7.37 -13.60
CA GLY A 130 20.23 -6.74 -12.28
C GLY A 130 19.03 -6.95 -11.36
N SER A 131 17.99 -7.66 -11.81
CA SER A 131 16.98 -8.21 -10.90
C SER A 131 17.54 -9.45 -10.20
N PRO A 132 17.11 -9.75 -8.96
CA PRO A 132 17.34 -11.07 -8.38
C PRO A 132 16.82 -12.17 -9.30
N VAL A 133 17.37 -13.37 -9.20
CA VAL A 133 17.01 -14.52 -10.03
C VAL A 133 16.45 -15.62 -9.15
N TYR A 134 15.45 -16.33 -9.66
CA TYR A 134 15.01 -17.61 -9.11
C TYR A 134 14.98 -18.66 -10.21
N VAL A 135 15.18 -19.92 -9.83
CA VAL A 135 15.22 -21.05 -10.78
C VAL A 135 13.95 -21.87 -10.62
N GLU A 136 13.27 -22.12 -11.72
CA GLU A 136 12.11 -23.02 -11.78
C GLU A 136 12.29 -23.96 -12.98
N ASN A 137 12.28 -25.28 -12.73
CA ASN A 137 12.50 -26.31 -13.75
C ASN A 137 13.81 -26.14 -14.56
N GLY A 138 14.87 -25.66 -13.90
CA GLY A 138 16.18 -25.41 -14.54
C GLY A 138 16.25 -24.16 -15.40
N ILE A 139 15.20 -23.33 -15.41
CA ILE A 139 15.16 -22.05 -16.13
C ILE A 139 15.31 -20.92 -15.12
N GLU A 140 16.18 -19.95 -15.44
CA GLU A 140 16.41 -18.76 -14.64
C GLU A 140 15.42 -17.65 -15.01
N PHE A 141 14.63 -17.23 -14.03
CA PHE A 141 13.66 -16.15 -14.17
C PHE A 141 14.07 -14.94 -13.34
N ALA A 142 13.82 -13.76 -13.87
CA ALA A 142 14.00 -12.51 -13.15
C ALA A 142 12.89 -12.34 -12.10
N ASP A 143 13.31 -12.13 -10.85
CA ASP A 143 12.43 -11.83 -9.74
C ASP A 143 12.25 -10.32 -9.57
N THR A 144 11.15 -9.81 -10.11
CA THR A 144 10.80 -8.39 -10.00
C THR A 144 9.97 -8.08 -8.75
N ARG A 145 9.66 -9.08 -7.91
CA ARG A 145 8.78 -8.91 -6.74
C ARG A 145 9.46 -8.14 -5.62
N LEU A 146 8.69 -7.27 -5.00
CA LEU A 146 9.07 -6.44 -3.87
C LEU A 146 8.04 -6.64 -2.78
N PHE A 147 8.51 -6.99 -1.60
CA PHE A 147 7.68 -7.25 -0.44
C PHE A 147 7.94 -6.21 0.64
N LEU A 148 6.89 -5.81 1.34
CA LEU A 148 6.97 -5.08 2.59
C LEU A 148 6.63 -6.02 3.73
N LEU A 149 7.57 -6.18 4.66
CA LEU A 149 7.41 -6.99 5.86
C LEU A 149 7.08 -6.08 7.04
N LEU A 150 6.04 -6.45 7.78
CA LEU A 150 5.56 -5.70 8.95
C LEU A 150 5.44 -6.64 10.14
N GLY A 151 6.11 -6.29 11.23
CA GLY A 151 5.93 -6.90 12.53
C GLY A 151 4.94 -6.10 13.38
N ARG A 152 3.98 -6.76 14.00
CA ARG A 152 3.02 -6.15 14.94
C ARG A 152 2.88 -7.02 16.18
N VAL A 153 2.91 -6.38 17.34
CA VAL A 153 2.58 -6.99 18.63
C VAL A 153 1.63 -6.07 19.38
N GLU A 154 0.57 -6.64 19.95
CA GLU A 154 -0.33 -5.88 20.83
C GLU A 154 0.39 -5.63 22.16
N MET A 155 0.52 -4.36 22.57
CA MET A 155 1.25 -4.00 23.79
C MET A 155 0.66 -4.67 25.04
N ARG A 156 -0.67 -4.83 25.10
CA ARG A 156 -1.33 -5.55 26.20
C ARG A 156 -0.98 -7.03 26.26
N GLU A 157 -0.64 -7.65 25.13
CA GLU A 157 -0.22 -9.06 25.10
C GLU A 157 1.24 -9.22 25.53
N ALA A 158 2.13 -8.30 25.11
CA ALA A 158 3.55 -8.39 25.43
C ALA A 158 3.93 -7.79 26.79
N TYR A 159 3.22 -6.75 27.23
CA TYR A 159 3.51 -5.98 28.44
C TYR A 159 2.20 -5.64 29.18
N PRO A 160 1.57 -6.62 29.86
CA PRO A 160 0.25 -6.43 30.48
C PRO A 160 0.24 -5.40 31.62
N LEU A 161 1.41 -5.04 32.17
CA LEU A 161 1.56 -4.01 33.19
C LEU A 161 1.70 -2.59 32.62
N HIS A 162 1.71 -2.41 31.30
CA HIS A 162 1.74 -1.11 30.65
C HIS A 162 0.33 -0.68 30.23
N ASP A 163 -0.06 0.54 30.59
CA ASP A 163 -1.38 1.12 30.28
C ASP A 163 -1.49 1.63 28.82
N GLN A 164 -0.42 1.50 28.03
CA GLN A 164 -0.43 1.92 26.63
C GLN A 164 -1.21 0.91 25.78
N SER A 165 -2.26 1.41 25.10
CA SER A 165 -3.15 0.60 24.27
C SER A 165 -2.76 0.53 22.79
N LEU A 166 -1.70 1.21 22.37
CA LEU A 166 -1.28 1.24 20.97
C LEU A 166 -0.40 0.03 20.64
N PRO A 167 -0.54 -0.58 19.45
CA PRO A 167 0.30 -1.71 19.08
C PRO A 167 1.75 -1.27 18.87
N LEU A 168 2.69 -2.15 19.23
CA LEU A 168 4.09 -1.97 18.87
C LEU A 168 4.28 -2.46 17.44
N ILE A 169 4.65 -1.53 16.55
CA ILE A 169 4.97 -1.84 15.17
C ILE A 169 6.48 -1.79 15.02
N PHE A 170 7.06 -2.93 14.62
CA PHE A 170 8.50 -3.04 14.42
C PHE A 170 8.93 -2.33 13.14
N ALA A 171 10.23 -2.05 13.03
CA ALA A 171 10.79 -1.41 11.85
C ALA A 171 10.41 -2.20 10.58
N PRO A 172 9.69 -1.58 9.63
CA PRO A 172 9.30 -2.20 8.38
C PRO A 172 10.53 -2.50 7.52
N GLU A 173 10.43 -3.52 6.68
CA GLU A 173 11.53 -3.94 5.82
C GLU A 173 11.04 -4.15 4.38
N LEU A 174 11.80 -3.63 3.41
CA LEU A 174 11.57 -3.90 1.99
C LEU A 174 12.52 -5.02 1.55
N VAL A 175 11.95 -6.08 1.00
CA VAL A 175 12.70 -7.26 0.56
C VAL A 175 12.41 -7.52 -0.91
N ARG A 176 13.46 -7.68 -1.72
CA ARG A 176 13.33 -7.90 -3.17
C ARG A 176 13.63 -9.36 -3.51
N GLY A 177 12.68 -9.98 -4.19
CA GLY A 177 12.74 -11.38 -4.63
C GLY A 177 12.37 -12.41 -3.57
N LEU A 178 11.93 -13.58 -4.02
CA LEU A 178 11.47 -14.68 -3.17
C LEU A 178 12.58 -15.29 -2.32
N THR A 179 13.79 -15.41 -2.87
CA THR A 179 14.93 -15.96 -2.13
C THR A 179 15.21 -15.12 -0.90
N ALA A 180 15.37 -13.80 -1.08
CA ALA A 180 15.57 -12.88 0.03
C ALA A 180 14.37 -12.85 0.98
N LEU A 181 13.13 -12.90 0.48
CA LEU A 181 11.94 -13.00 1.34
C LEU A 181 12.00 -14.23 2.24
N THR A 182 12.35 -15.39 1.68
CA THR A 182 12.43 -16.65 2.41
C THR A 182 13.50 -16.59 3.49
N GLU A 183 14.68 -16.06 3.17
CA GLU A 183 15.78 -15.86 4.12
C GLU A 183 15.39 -14.89 5.24
N THR A 184 14.81 -13.73 4.91
CA THR A 184 14.37 -12.76 5.90
C THR A 184 13.29 -13.35 6.81
N LEU A 185 12.32 -14.09 6.27
CA LEU A 185 11.30 -14.75 7.08
C LEU A 185 11.92 -15.82 7.99
N HIS A 186 12.84 -16.64 7.48
CA HIS A 186 13.53 -17.66 8.29
C HIS A 186 14.27 -17.06 9.50
N ASN A 187 14.86 -15.87 9.33
CA ASN A 187 15.52 -15.16 10.41
C ASN A 187 14.50 -14.53 11.37
N ARG A 188 13.44 -13.92 10.85
CA ARG A 188 12.41 -13.20 11.62
C ARG A 188 11.54 -14.10 12.48
N VAL A 189 11.25 -15.34 12.05
CA VAL A 189 10.41 -16.27 12.84
C VAL A 189 11.01 -16.61 14.21
N ARG A 190 12.30 -16.37 14.41
CA ARG A 190 12.97 -16.54 15.71
C ARG A 190 12.67 -15.39 16.68
N GLU A 191 12.36 -14.20 16.16
CA GLU A 191 12.11 -12.99 16.94
C GLU A 191 10.62 -12.69 17.07
N MET A 192 9.83 -13.08 16.07
CA MET A 192 8.41 -12.75 15.98
C MET A 192 7.59 -13.92 15.45
N ILE A 193 6.49 -14.22 16.13
CA ILE A 193 5.55 -15.28 15.72
C ILE A 193 4.71 -14.85 14.52
N LYS A 194 4.46 -13.55 14.37
CA LYS A 194 3.57 -13.00 13.32
C LYS A 194 4.31 -11.95 12.48
N VAL A 195 4.34 -12.17 11.18
CA VAL A 195 4.85 -11.23 10.18
C VAL A 195 3.78 -11.07 9.10
N HIS A 196 3.39 -9.84 8.81
CA HIS A 196 2.55 -9.54 7.66
C HIS A 196 3.43 -9.23 6.46
N VAL A 197 3.15 -9.88 5.33
CA VAL A 197 3.87 -9.68 4.07
C VAL A 197 2.91 -9.06 3.07
N LEU A 198 3.26 -7.88 2.56
CA LEU A 198 2.53 -7.21 1.48
C LEU A 198 3.37 -7.27 0.20
N GLU A 199 2.84 -7.85 -0.86
CA GLU A 199 3.44 -7.79 -2.20
C GLU A 199 3.12 -6.43 -2.83
N LEU A 200 4.16 -5.69 -3.21
CA LEU A 200 4.06 -4.30 -3.65
C LEU A 200 4.22 -4.13 -5.16
N SER A 201 4.90 -5.03 -5.86
CA SER A 201 5.24 -4.85 -7.28
C SER A 201 4.03 -5.02 -8.18
N VAL A 202 3.26 -6.10 -8.02
CA VAL A 202 2.04 -6.32 -8.80
C VAL A 202 1.01 -5.26 -8.45
N MET A 203 0.95 -4.84 -7.18
CA MET A 203 0.11 -3.73 -6.72
C MET A 203 0.44 -2.44 -7.48
N ALA A 204 1.71 -2.02 -7.49
CA ALA A 204 2.14 -0.80 -8.17
C ALA A 204 1.87 -0.85 -9.68
N SER A 205 2.32 -1.90 -10.36
CA SER A 205 2.15 -2.06 -11.81
C SER A 205 0.68 -2.10 -12.23
N SER A 206 -0.14 -2.89 -11.52
CA SER A 206 -1.55 -3.04 -11.84
C SER A 206 -2.33 -1.76 -11.54
N LEU A 207 -2.00 -1.06 -10.46
CA LEU A 207 -2.65 0.19 -10.11
C LEU A 207 -2.37 1.28 -11.14
N ARG A 208 -1.12 1.41 -11.59
CA ARG A 208 -0.73 2.36 -12.64
C ARG A 208 -1.54 2.14 -13.92
N PHE A 209 -1.65 0.89 -14.36
CA PHE A 209 -2.45 0.54 -15.53
C PHE A 209 -3.94 0.92 -15.34
N ARG A 210 -4.52 0.54 -14.20
CA ARG A 210 -5.94 0.83 -13.91
C ARG A 210 -6.23 2.32 -13.78
N LEU A 211 -5.32 3.11 -13.20
CA LEU A 211 -5.47 4.56 -13.12
C LEU A 211 -5.49 5.20 -14.51
N ALA A 212 -4.66 4.71 -15.43
CA ALA A 212 -4.64 5.18 -16.82
C ALA A 212 -5.94 4.87 -17.58
N GLU A 213 -6.61 3.75 -17.25
CA GLU A 213 -7.89 3.34 -17.85
C GLU A 213 -9.12 4.03 -17.23
N THR A 214 -8.98 4.69 -16.07
CA THR A 214 -10.14 5.30 -15.40
C THR A 214 -10.44 6.70 -15.92
N GLU A 215 -11.65 6.90 -16.44
CA GLU A 215 -12.11 8.21 -16.89
C GLU A 215 -12.61 9.09 -15.71
N PRO A 216 -12.31 10.40 -15.73
CA PRO A 216 -12.80 11.32 -14.70
C PRO A 216 -14.31 11.54 -14.85
N ARG A 217 -15.11 10.96 -13.95
CA ARG A 217 -16.55 11.27 -13.90
C ARG A 217 -16.79 12.56 -13.11
N THR A 218 -17.64 13.45 -13.62
CA THR A 218 -18.11 14.63 -12.91
C THR A 218 -19.24 14.21 -11.95
N ARG A 219 -19.23 14.71 -10.70
CA ARG A 219 -20.41 14.55 -9.81
C ARG A 219 -21.51 15.49 -10.30
N GLY A 220 -22.49 14.97 -11.05
CA GLY A 220 -23.68 15.72 -11.47
C GLY A 220 -24.59 14.98 -12.46
N ARG A 221 -25.81 14.64 -12.00
CA ARG A 221 -27.05 14.21 -12.68
C ARG A 221 -26.92 13.28 -13.91
N ALA A 222 -27.08 11.98 -13.69
CA ALA A 222 -27.91 11.21 -14.62
C ALA A 222 -29.36 11.62 -14.36
N ALA A 223 -30.00 12.19 -15.38
CA ALA A 223 -31.45 12.32 -15.47
C ALA A 223 -32.09 10.93 -15.63
#